data_AF-A0A2I0CWT9-F1
#
_entry.id   AF-A0A2I0CWT9-F1
#
_cell.length_a   1.000
_cell.length_b   1.000
_cell.length_c   1.000
_cell.angle_alpha   90.00
_cell.angle_beta   90.00
_cell.angle_gamma   90.00
#
_symmetry.space_group_name_H-M   'P 1'
#
loop_
_entity.id
_entity.type
_entity.pdbx_description
1 polymer ?
#
loop_
_entity_poly.entity_id
_entity_poly.type
_entity_poly.pdbx_seq_one_letter_code
_entity_poly.pdbx_strand_id
1 'polypeptide(L)'
;MKRLVLLIVLAFVLAAGCTSPGQTPAPATQAPDPATLADNLFSQAEKAFASDNYNAAADLYFKAYEQYKAEGNGERARDAMNKGSISVRMLAESPYNRSVMIAMIDKEFPSVPAERKASWLPCDESQCIESDGETWYFANTINNIRS
;
A
#
# COMPACT_ATOMS: atom_id res chain seq x y z
N MET A 1 19.11 -50.69 -57.24
CA MET A 1 18.72 -51.59 -56.13
C MET A 1 17.52 -50.97 -55.42
N LYS A 2 16.32 -51.58 -55.60
CA LYS A 2 15.41 -52.12 -54.55
C LYS A 2 14.94 -51.07 -53.50
N ARG A 3 13.66 -50.73 -53.30
CA ARG A 3 12.34 -51.25 -53.72
C ARG A 3 11.30 -50.12 -53.63
N LEU A 4 10.32 -50.11 -54.54
CA LEU A 4 9.00 -49.49 -54.36
C LEU A 4 8.25 -50.19 -53.20
N VAL A 5 7.32 -49.48 -52.54
CA VAL A 5 5.88 -49.85 -52.44
C VAL A 5 5.12 -48.72 -51.72
N LEU A 6 4.09 -48.22 -52.41
CA LEU A 6 3.01 -47.35 -52.01
C LEU A 6 1.98 -48.15 -51.19
N LEU A 7 1.32 -47.60 -50.16
CA LEU A 7 -0.05 -47.97 -49.79
C LEU A 7 -0.67 -46.97 -48.80
N ILE A 8 -1.76 -46.36 -49.27
CA ILE A 8 -2.68 -45.44 -48.60
C ILE A 8 -3.62 -46.25 -47.70
N VAL A 9 -3.89 -45.80 -46.47
CA VAL A 9 -5.19 -46.06 -45.82
C VAL A 9 -5.64 -44.80 -45.10
N LEU A 10 -6.59 -44.12 -45.76
CA LEU A 10 -7.43 -43.05 -45.25
C LEU A 10 -8.54 -43.72 -44.43
N ALA A 11 -8.64 -43.42 -43.13
CA ALA A 11 -9.79 -43.82 -42.31
C ALA A 11 -10.57 -42.56 -41.92
N PHE A 12 -11.54 -42.20 -42.76
CA PHE A 12 -12.64 -41.31 -42.38
C PHE A 12 -13.57 -42.09 -41.45
N VAL A 13 -13.59 -41.74 -40.17
CA VAL A 13 -14.68 -42.13 -39.28
C VAL A 13 -15.60 -40.92 -39.13
N LEU A 14 -16.62 -40.88 -39.99
CA LEU A 14 -17.81 -40.07 -39.78
C LEU A 14 -18.66 -40.76 -38.71
N ALA A 15 -18.49 -40.33 -37.46
CA ALA A 15 -19.49 -40.53 -36.42
C ALA A 15 -20.35 -39.26 -36.36
N ALA A 16 -21.43 -39.22 -37.14
CA ALA A 16 -22.55 -38.36 -36.86
C ALA A 16 -23.27 -38.93 -35.63
N GLY A 17 -23.06 -38.30 -34.47
CA GLY A 17 -23.69 -38.66 -33.21
C GLY A 17 -23.61 -37.51 -32.22
N CYS A 18 -24.73 -36.83 -32.03
CA CYS A 18 -25.08 -35.91 -30.93
C CYS A 18 -23.99 -34.93 -30.45
N THR A 19 -23.98 -33.73 -31.03
CA THR A 19 -23.34 -32.56 -30.42
C THR A 19 -24.11 -32.15 -29.15
N SER A 20 -23.79 -32.74 -28.01
CA SER A 20 -23.89 -32.02 -26.74
C SER A 20 -22.73 -31.02 -26.72
N PRO A 21 -22.94 -29.73 -26.38
CA PRO A 21 -21.83 -28.81 -26.24
C PRO A 21 -20.94 -29.36 -25.13
N GLY A 22 -19.75 -29.82 -25.53
CA GLY A 22 -18.69 -30.19 -24.61
C GLY A 22 -18.45 -29.00 -23.70
N GLN A 23 -18.80 -29.15 -22.43
CA GLN A 23 -18.32 -28.25 -21.39
C GLN A 23 -16.80 -28.30 -21.47
N THR A 24 -16.20 -27.24 -22.02
CA THR A 24 -14.84 -26.86 -21.66
C THR A 24 -14.77 -26.97 -20.15
N PRO A 25 -13.86 -27.77 -19.56
CA PRO A 25 -13.65 -27.72 -18.13
C PRO A 25 -13.43 -26.26 -17.79
N ALA A 26 -14.32 -25.70 -16.96
CA ALA A 26 -14.08 -24.39 -16.38
C ALA A 26 -12.65 -24.40 -15.82
N PRO A 27 -11.86 -23.31 -15.98
CA PRO A 27 -10.58 -23.20 -15.30
C PRO A 27 -10.82 -23.62 -13.86
N ALA A 28 -10.08 -24.63 -13.38
CA ALA A 28 -10.20 -25.06 -12.01
C ALA A 28 -10.09 -23.80 -11.15
N THR A 29 -11.17 -23.43 -10.47
CA THR A 29 -11.17 -22.33 -9.51
C THR A 29 -10.17 -22.76 -8.44
N GLN A 30 -8.91 -22.35 -8.60
CA GLN A 30 -7.91 -22.54 -7.58
C GLN A 30 -8.45 -21.84 -6.35
N ALA A 31 -8.67 -22.62 -5.29
CA ALA A 31 -8.94 -22.04 -3.98
C ALA A 31 -7.84 -21.02 -3.71
N PRO A 32 -8.17 -19.83 -3.18
CA PRO A 32 -7.14 -18.86 -2.85
C PRO A 32 -6.11 -19.53 -1.95
N ASP A 33 -4.83 -19.36 -2.29
CA ASP A 33 -3.74 -19.83 -1.45
C ASP A 33 -3.92 -19.27 -0.02
N PRO A 34 -3.54 -20.05 1.01
CA PRO A 34 -3.61 -19.56 2.38
C PRO A 34 -2.84 -18.24 2.51
N ALA A 35 -3.43 -17.27 3.21
CA ALA A 35 -2.86 -15.93 3.34
C ALA A 35 -1.41 -15.99 3.85
N THR A 36 -0.49 -15.46 3.04
CA THR A 36 0.93 -15.41 3.35
C THR A 36 1.22 -14.40 4.47
N LEU A 37 2.44 -14.41 5.00
CA LEU A 37 2.89 -13.33 5.89
C LEU A 37 2.80 -11.97 5.19
N ALA A 38 3.15 -11.90 3.90
CA ALA A 38 3.04 -10.68 3.11
C ALA A 38 1.59 -10.18 2.98
N ASP A 39 0.63 -11.08 2.73
CA ASP A 39 -0.80 -10.74 2.68
C ASP A 39 -1.30 -10.21 4.02
N ASN A 40 -0.86 -10.80 5.13
CA ASN A 40 -1.25 -10.37 6.47
C ASN A 40 -0.69 -8.98 6.81
N LEU A 41 0.58 -8.69 6.46
CA LEU A 41 1.18 -7.37 6.63
C LEU A 41 0.46 -6.32 5.78
N PHE A 42 0.20 -6.65 4.52
CA PHE A 42 -0.52 -5.78 3.60
C PHE A 42 -1.94 -5.48 4.10
N SER A 43 -2.68 -6.48 4.55
CA SER A 43 -4.03 -6.30 5.12
C SER A 43 -4.02 -5.42 6.38
N GLN A 44 -3.01 -5.56 7.24
CA GLN A 44 -2.84 -4.67 8.39
C GLN A 44 -2.52 -3.23 7.95
N ALA A 45 -1.71 -3.06 6.91
CA ALA A 45 -1.40 -1.75 6.33
C ALA A 45 -2.66 -1.06 5.80
N GLU A 46 -3.53 -1.78 5.07
CA GLU A 46 -4.80 -1.24 4.59
C GLU A 46 -5.70 -0.75 5.76
N LYS A 47 -5.76 -1.52 6.86
CA LYS A 47 -6.52 -1.14 8.05
C LYS A 47 -5.91 0.09 8.73
N ALA A 48 -4.60 0.16 8.85
CA ALA A 48 -3.90 1.31 9.41
C ALA A 48 -4.16 2.56 8.56
N PHE A 49 -4.03 2.45 7.24
CA PHE A 49 -4.26 3.57 6.30
C PHE A 49 -5.70 4.06 6.37
N ALA A 50 -6.68 3.15 6.38
CA ALA A 50 -8.10 3.50 6.50
C ALA A 50 -8.48 4.11 7.86
N SER A 51 -7.61 4.00 8.85
CA SER A 51 -7.76 4.60 10.18
C SER A 51 -6.86 5.83 10.36
N ASP A 52 -6.36 6.40 9.26
CA ASP A 52 -5.47 7.56 9.23
C ASP A 52 -4.14 7.35 10.00
N ASN A 53 -3.72 6.10 10.23
CA ASN A 53 -2.44 5.78 10.84
C ASN A 53 -1.36 5.67 9.76
N TYR A 54 -0.99 6.80 9.17
CA TYR A 54 -0.19 6.81 7.95
C TYR A 54 1.27 6.39 8.15
N ASN A 55 1.91 6.67 9.30
CA ASN A 55 3.24 6.14 9.57
C ASN A 55 3.18 4.61 9.74
N ALA A 56 2.24 4.12 10.55
CA ALA A 56 2.07 2.69 10.76
C ALA A 56 1.74 1.96 9.44
N ALA A 57 0.89 2.55 8.59
CA ALA A 57 0.56 2.03 7.27
C ALA A 57 1.81 1.95 6.38
N ALA A 58 2.59 3.03 6.28
CA ALA A 58 3.82 3.05 5.50
C ALA A 58 4.79 1.93 5.92
N ASP A 59 5.03 1.81 7.22
CA ASP A 59 5.88 0.77 7.81
C ASP A 59 5.40 -0.65 7.45
N LEU A 60 4.10 -0.90 7.56
CA LEU A 60 3.51 -2.20 7.25
C LEU A 60 3.55 -2.50 5.75
N TYR A 61 3.30 -1.52 4.89
CA TYR A 61 3.43 -1.67 3.44
C TYR A 61 4.87 -1.96 3.03
N PHE A 62 5.86 -1.28 3.59
CA PHE A 62 7.27 -1.56 3.27
C PHE A 62 7.72 -2.93 3.79
N LYS A 63 7.23 -3.38 4.95
CA LYS A 63 7.44 -4.76 5.42
C LYS A 63 6.79 -5.79 4.48
N ALA A 64 5.57 -5.53 4.00
CA ALA A 64 4.88 -6.38 3.03
C ALA A 64 5.63 -6.42 1.69
N TYR A 65 6.14 -5.27 1.22
CA TYR A 65 6.97 -5.16 0.01
C TYR A 65 8.19 -6.08 0.06
N GLU A 66 8.96 -6.05 1.16
CA GLU A 66 10.13 -6.90 1.31
C GLU A 66 9.77 -8.39 1.35
N GLN A 67 8.62 -8.75 1.95
CA GLN A 67 8.17 -10.14 1.95
C GLN A 67 7.69 -10.62 0.58
N TYR A 68 6.88 -9.82 -0.13
CA TYR A 68 6.49 -10.17 -1.49
C TYR A 68 7.71 -10.30 -2.42
N LYS A 69 8.77 -9.50 -2.22
CA LYS A 69 10.05 -9.68 -2.93
C LYS A 69 10.71 -11.02 -2.59
N ALA A 70 10.78 -11.38 -1.32
CA ALA A 70 11.36 -12.65 -0.88
C ALA A 70 10.58 -13.86 -1.43
N GLU A 71 9.27 -13.73 -1.59
CA GLU A 71 8.36 -14.74 -2.18
C GLU A 71 8.41 -14.77 -3.72
N GLY A 72 9.14 -13.85 -4.37
CA GLY A 72 9.20 -13.73 -5.83
C GLY A 72 7.95 -13.09 -6.46
N ASN A 73 7.05 -12.52 -5.64
CA ASN A 73 5.83 -11.87 -6.08
C ASN A 73 6.05 -10.38 -6.42
N GLY A 74 6.69 -10.13 -7.57
CA GLY A 74 7.06 -8.78 -7.99
C GLY A 74 5.88 -7.82 -8.20
N GLU A 75 4.72 -8.33 -8.61
CA GLU A 75 3.52 -7.50 -8.78
C GLU A 75 3.02 -6.96 -7.45
N ARG A 76 2.82 -7.85 -6.46
CA ARG A 76 2.35 -7.47 -5.13
C ARG A 76 3.38 -6.63 -4.37
N ALA A 77 4.67 -6.90 -4.57
CA ALA A 77 5.73 -6.05 -4.06
C ALA A 77 5.58 -4.61 -4.57
N ARG A 78 5.43 -4.43 -5.89
CA ARG A 78 5.27 -3.09 -6.48
C ARG A 78 4.03 -2.36 -5.95
N ASP A 79 2.92 -3.07 -5.78
CA ASP A 79 1.71 -2.50 -5.19
C ASP A 79 1.94 -2.03 -3.75
N ALA A 80 2.55 -2.88 -2.90
CA ALA A 80 2.90 -2.54 -1.53
C ALA A 80 3.83 -1.31 -1.46
N MET A 81 4.87 -1.25 -2.31
CA MET A 81 5.77 -0.10 -2.36
C MET A 81 5.05 1.21 -2.74
N ASN A 82 4.16 1.15 -3.73
CA ASN A 82 3.38 2.31 -4.16
C ASN A 82 2.47 2.80 -3.04
N LYS A 83 1.77 1.88 -2.36
CA LYS A 83 0.90 2.21 -1.23
C LYS A 83 1.68 2.78 -0.04
N GLY A 84 2.83 2.19 0.31
CA GLY A 84 3.71 2.76 1.32
C GLY A 84 4.18 4.18 0.97
N SER A 85 4.52 4.43 -0.29
CA SER A 85 4.88 5.77 -0.77
C SER A 85 3.74 6.78 -0.69
N ILE A 86 2.49 6.33 -0.93
CA ILE A 86 1.29 7.15 -0.74
C ILE A 86 1.10 7.48 0.74
N SER A 87 1.25 6.50 1.63
CA SER A 87 1.15 6.71 3.09
C SER A 87 2.17 7.75 3.58
N VAL A 88 3.43 7.66 3.13
CA VAL A 88 4.44 8.70 3.45
C VAL A 88 4.03 10.08 2.93
N ARG A 89 3.45 10.15 1.73
CA ARG A 89 3.00 11.42 1.14
C ARG A 89 1.90 12.11 1.95
N MET A 90 1.06 11.36 2.67
CA MET A 90 0.03 11.94 3.54
C MET A 90 0.62 12.83 4.64
N LEU A 91 1.85 12.55 5.05
CA LEU A 91 2.57 13.28 6.10
C LEU A 91 3.60 14.28 5.55
N ALA A 92 3.82 14.32 4.23
CA ALA A 92 4.95 15.04 3.65
C ALA A 92 4.92 16.56 3.92
N GLU A 93 3.72 17.15 3.96
CA GLU A 93 3.55 18.57 4.31
C GLU A 93 3.54 18.81 5.81
N SER A 94 3.30 17.78 6.62
CA SER A 94 3.19 17.86 8.08
C SER A 94 4.20 16.95 8.79
N PRO A 95 5.52 17.24 8.71
CA PRO A 95 6.56 16.31 9.15
C PRO A 95 6.83 16.32 10.66
N TYR A 96 6.18 17.23 11.42
CA TYR A 96 6.51 17.47 12.82
C TYR A 96 5.36 17.07 13.73
N ASN A 97 5.54 16.09 14.59
CA ASN A 97 4.58 15.85 15.66
C ASN A 97 4.61 16.98 16.71
N ARG A 98 3.62 17.00 17.58
CA ARG A 98 3.43 18.05 18.59
C ARG A 98 4.67 18.33 19.45
N SER A 99 5.35 17.29 19.91
CA SER A 99 6.55 17.43 20.74
C SER A 99 7.69 18.12 20.00
N VAL A 100 7.91 17.76 18.74
CA VAL A 100 8.92 18.41 17.88
C VAL A 100 8.54 19.86 17.62
N MET A 101 7.28 20.14 17.28
CA MET A 101 6.83 21.51 17.01
C MET A 101 6.96 22.43 18.24
N ILE A 102 6.62 21.93 19.44
CA ILE A 102 6.82 22.67 20.70
C ILE A 102 8.30 23.04 20.88
N ALA A 103 9.21 22.08 20.69
CA ALA A 103 10.65 22.32 20.83
C ALA A 103 11.16 23.37 19.83
N MET A 104 10.66 23.34 18.58
CA MET A 104 11.02 24.33 17.57
C MET A 104 10.46 25.73 17.90
N ILE A 105 9.23 25.82 18.40
CA ILE A 105 8.62 27.08 18.87
C ILE A 105 9.37 27.65 20.07
N ASP A 106 9.76 26.81 21.03
CA ASP A 106 10.51 27.25 22.21
C ASP A 106 11.87 27.82 21.85
N LYS A 107 12.52 27.24 20.84
CA LYS A 107 13.79 27.73 20.30
C LYS A 107 13.64 29.07 19.58
N GLU A 108 12.60 29.22 18.75
CA GLU A 108 12.39 30.42 17.94
C GLU A 108 11.88 31.61 18.78
N PHE A 109 11.00 31.35 19.75
CA PHE A 109 10.35 32.37 20.58
C PHE A 109 10.69 32.20 22.07
N PRO A 110 11.95 32.33 22.49
CA PRO A 110 12.37 32.02 23.86
C PRO A 110 11.76 32.96 24.90
N SER A 111 11.44 34.20 24.51
CA SER A 111 10.88 35.22 25.42
C SER A 111 9.35 35.21 25.52
N VAL A 112 8.65 34.43 24.69
CA VAL A 112 7.20 34.37 24.71
C VAL A 112 6.73 33.46 25.87
N PRO A 113 5.69 33.81 26.64
CA PRO A 113 5.17 32.94 27.69
C PRO A 113 4.63 31.61 27.14
N ALA A 114 4.79 30.52 27.91
CA ALA A 114 4.38 29.18 27.49
C ALA A 114 2.89 29.09 27.10
N GLU A 115 2.02 29.78 27.83
CA GLU A 115 0.58 29.85 27.53
C GLU A 115 0.30 30.46 26.15
N ARG A 116 1.03 31.53 25.80
CA ARG A 116 0.91 32.16 24.47
C ARG A 116 1.43 31.21 23.38
N LYS A 117 2.54 30.51 23.60
CA LYS A 117 3.05 29.51 22.64
C LYS A 117 2.07 28.36 22.45
N ALA A 118 1.46 27.88 23.53
CA ALA A 118 0.46 26.83 23.49
C ALA A 118 -0.79 27.24 22.68
N SER A 119 -1.15 28.53 22.69
CA SER A 119 -2.31 29.04 21.93
C SER A 119 -2.14 28.99 20.41
N TRP A 120 -0.94 28.76 19.89
CA TRP A 120 -0.70 28.67 18.43
C TRP A 120 -0.88 27.27 17.85
N LEU A 121 -0.89 26.24 18.70
CA LEU A 121 -0.88 24.84 18.28
C LEU A 121 -2.24 24.14 18.09
N PRO A 122 -3.38 24.67 18.53
CA PRO A 122 -4.68 24.15 18.11
C PRO A 122 -4.81 24.13 16.58
N CYS A 123 -5.48 23.12 16.03
CA CYS A 123 -5.59 22.93 14.57
C CYS A 123 -6.54 23.92 13.87
N ASP A 124 -7.31 24.68 14.64
CA ASP A 124 -8.05 25.86 14.18
C ASP A 124 -7.17 27.12 14.09
N GLU A 125 -6.01 27.12 14.73
CA GLU A 125 -5.00 28.20 14.68
C GLU A 125 -3.78 27.83 13.79
N SER A 126 -3.50 26.54 13.63
CA SER A 126 -2.39 25.99 12.86
C SER A 126 -2.86 24.96 11.83
N GLN A 127 -2.22 24.95 10.66
CA GLN A 127 -2.41 23.86 9.70
C GLN A 127 -1.79 22.57 10.27
N CYS A 128 -2.64 21.57 10.50
CA CYS A 128 -2.27 20.29 11.10
C CYS A 128 -3.03 19.13 10.44
N ILE A 129 -2.60 17.89 10.71
CA ILE A 129 -3.35 16.65 10.49
C ILE A 129 -3.24 15.73 11.71
N GLU A 130 -4.15 14.78 11.85
CA GLU A 130 -4.06 13.70 12.83
C GLU A 130 -3.55 12.43 12.12
N SER A 131 -2.57 11.76 12.72
CA SER A 131 -2.07 10.47 12.26
C SER A 131 -1.42 9.70 13.39
N ASP A 132 -1.68 8.39 13.45
CA ASP A 132 -1.10 7.49 14.46
C ASP A 132 -1.43 7.89 15.90
N GLY A 133 -2.57 8.56 16.10
CA GLY A 133 -3.00 9.12 17.40
C GLY A 133 -2.23 10.37 17.84
N GLU A 134 -1.43 10.97 16.95
CA GLU A 134 -0.70 12.22 17.18
C GLU A 134 -1.15 13.32 16.22
N THR A 135 -1.07 14.57 16.68
CA THR A 135 -1.17 15.75 15.82
C THR A 135 0.17 16.05 15.15
N TRP A 136 0.13 16.23 13.84
CA TRP A 136 1.26 16.58 12.98
C TRP A 136 1.06 17.95 12.35
N TYR A 137 2.12 18.76 12.35
CA TYR A 137 2.08 20.18 12.00
C TYR A 137 2.76 20.46 10.68
N PHE A 138 2.15 21.38 9.92
CA PHE A 138 2.68 21.85 8.65
C PHE A 138 4.13 22.32 8.76
N ALA A 139 4.92 22.03 7.72
CA ALA A 139 6.35 22.33 7.71
C ALA A 139 6.66 23.82 7.96
N ASN A 140 5.74 24.72 7.57
CA ASN A 140 5.90 26.17 7.70
C ASN A 140 5.17 26.77 8.92
N THR A 141 4.71 25.98 9.88
CA THR A 141 3.93 26.46 11.04
C THR A 141 4.59 27.64 11.75
N ILE A 142 5.90 27.59 12.01
CA ILE A 142 6.62 28.66 12.71
C ILE A 142 6.55 30.00 11.97
N ASN A 143 6.76 29.99 10.66
CA ASN A 143 6.71 31.20 9.84
C ASN A 143 5.28 31.75 9.70
N ASN A 144 4.26 30.91 9.95
CA ASN A 144 2.86 31.30 9.89
C ASN A 144 2.35 31.89 11.22
N ILE A 145 3.12 31.81 12.31
CA ILE A 145 2.76 32.43 13.59
C ILE A 145 2.75 33.95 13.42
N ARG A 146 1.55 34.55 13.52
CA ARG A 146 1.36 35.99 13.46
C ARG A 146 1.41 36.57 14.88
N SER A 147 2.27 37.57 15.07
CA SER A 147 2.41 38.32 16.32
C SER A 147 1.15 39.13 16.64
#